data_AF-A0A962ZAZ4-F1
#
_entry.id   AF-A0A962ZAZ4-F1
#
_cell.length_a   1.000
_cell.length_b   1.000
_cell.length_c   1.000
_cell.angle_alpha   90.00
_cell.angle_beta   90.00
_cell.angle_gamma   90.00
#
_symmetry.space_group_name_H-M   'P 1'
#
loop_
_entity.id
_entity.type
_entity.pdbx_description
1 polymer ?
#
loop_
_entity_poly.entity_id
_entity_poly.type
_entity_poly.pdbx_seq_one_letter_code
_entity_poly.pdbx_strand_id
1 'polypeptide(L)'
;MIDWTDRHCRYFHRLIAPRALLHTEMISTGAIIHGDRQRFLGHDESEHPLALQIGGSDPRELAKAVRLARPFGYDAINLNVGCPSD
;
A
#
# COMPACT_ATOMS: atom_id res chain seq x y z
N MET A 1 7.00 4.18 3.96
CA MET A 1 8.41 4.50 3.65
C MET A 1 9.02 3.31 2.93
N ILE A 2 9.47 3.50 1.70
CA ILE A 2 10.09 2.44 0.89
C ILE A 2 11.26 1.80 1.67
N ASP A 3 11.38 0.48 1.62
CA ASP A 3 12.36 -0.39 2.31
C ASP A 3 12.27 -0.40 3.85
N TRP A 4 11.30 0.30 4.43
CA TRP A 4 11.11 0.35 5.89
C TRP A 4 9.76 -0.19 6.31
N THR A 5 8.67 0.37 5.80
CA THR A 5 7.31 -0.01 6.24
C THR A 5 6.79 -1.24 5.52
N ASP A 6 7.61 -2.28 5.44
CA ASP A 6 7.19 -3.61 4.99
C ASP A 6 6.24 -4.25 6.02
N ARG A 7 5.73 -5.45 5.73
CA ARG A 7 4.80 -6.16 6.64
C ARG A 7 5.41 -6.44 8.03
N HIS A 8 6.73 -6.66 8.10
CA HIS A 8 7.40 -7.02 9.34
C HIS A 8 7.54 -5.79 10.26
N CYS A 9 7.91 -4.65 9.69
CA CYS A 9 7.93 -3.37 10.39
C CYS A 9 6.51 -2.95 10.81
N ARG A 10 5.51 -3.10 9.94
CA ARG A 10 4.11 -2.76 10.27
C ARG A 10 3.55 -3.62 11.40
N TYR A 11 3.87 -4.91 11.43
CA TYR A 11 3.53 -5.77 12.56
C TYR A 11 4.14 -5.25 13.87
N PHE A 12 5.43 -4.90 13.87
CA PHE A 12 6.07 -4.29 15.04
C PHE A 12 5.40 -2.98 15.47
N HIS A 13 5.06 -2.09 14.53
CA HIS A 13 4.32 -0.86 14.83
C HIS A 13 2.93 -1.13 15.41
N ARG A 14 2.23 -2.17 14.94
CA ARG A 14 0.93 -2.58 15.47
C ARG A 14 1.01 -2.97 16.95
N LEU A 15 2.10 -3.61 17.39
CA LEU A 15 2.33 -3.95 18.80
C LEU A 15 2.50 -2.72 19.69
N ILE A 16 3.10 -1.65 19.16
CA ILE A 16 3.35 -0.40 19.91
C ILE A 16 2.11 0.50 19.92
N ALA A 17 1.44 0.63 18.77
CA ALA A 17 0.31 1.52 18.57
C ALA A 17 -0.89 0.78 17.97
N PRO A 18 -1.67 0.03 18.78
CA PRO A 18 -2.70 -0.88 18.29
C PRO A 18 -3.82 -0.23 17.48
N ARG A 19 -4.00 1.10 17.59
CA ARG A 19 -5.05 1.87 16.90
C ARG A 19 -4.53 2.80 15.81
N ALA A 20 -3.22 2.82 15.54
CA ALA A 20 -2.67 3.66 14.49
C ALA A 20 -3.12 3.18 13.10
N LEU A 21 -3.37 4.14 12.20
CA LEU A 21 -3.50 3.87 10.76
C LEU A 21 -2.11 3.67 10.19
N LEU A 22 -1.80 2.45 9.78
CA LEU A 22 -0.52 2.12 9.15
C LEU A 22 -0.59 2.41 7.65
N HIS A 23 0.55 2.70 7.04
CA HIS A 23 0.66 2.86 5.59
C HIS A 23 1.66 1.84 5.06
N THR A 24 1.36 1.28 3.88
CA THR A 24 2.32 0.48 3.13
C THR A 24 3.51 1.33 2.67
N GLU A 25 4.50 0.67 2.10
CA GLU A 25 5.41 1.32 1.16
C GLU A 25 4.62 1.89 -0.03
N MET A 26 5.22 2.82 -0.78
CA MET A 26 4.62 3.31 -2.02
C MET A 26 4.74 2.21 -3.08
N ILE A 27 3.61 1.77 -3.62
CA ILE A 27 3.57 0.76 -4.68
C ILE A 27 3.15 1.44 -5.98
N SER A 28 3.93 1.25 -7.05
CA SER A 28 3.61 1.85 -8.34
C SER A 28 2.39 1.19 -8.99
N THR A 29 1.62 1.95 -9.78
CA THR A 29 0.53 1.40 -10.59
C THR A 29 1.00 0.25 -11.48
N GLY A 30 2.19 0.38 -12.09
CA GLY A 30 2.78 -0.66 -12.93
C GLY A 30 3.01 -1.98 -12.18
N ALA A 31 3.52 -1.92 -10.95
CA ALA A 31 3.71 -3.11 -10.10
C ALA A 31 2.38 -3.81 -9.79
N ILE A 32 1.33 -3.05 -9.50
CA ILE A 32 -0.01 -3.60 -9.21
C ILE A 32 -0.66 -4.20 -10.47
N ILE A 33 -0.50 -3.53 -11.62
CA ILE A 33 -1.21 -3.90 -12.84
C ILE A 33 -0.55 -5.06 -13.56
N HIS A 34 0.78 -5.09 -13.61
CA HIS A 34 1.54 -6.05 -14.41
C HIS A 34 2.36 -7.04 -13.56
N GLY A 35 2.60 -6.74 -12.29
CA GLY A 35 3.40 -7.58 -11.41
C GLY A 35 2.60 -8.64 -10.65
N ASP A 36 3.29 -9.34 -9.74
CA ASP A 36 2.69 -10.28 -8.80
C ASP A 36 1.96 -9.52 -7.68
N ARG A 37 0.64 -9.45 -7.80
CA ARG A 37 -0.22 -8.74 -6.85
C ARG A 37 -0.16 -9.33 -5.45
N GLN A 38 -0.01 -10.65 -5.30
CA GLN A 38 0.05 -11.23 -3.96
C GLN A 38 1.33 -10.81 -3.24
N ARG A 39 2.44 -10.72 -3.99
CA ARG A 39 3.71 -10.21 -3.46
C ARG A 39 3.60 -8.75 -3.02
N PHE A 40 2.93 -7.89 -3.80
CA PHE A 40 2.88 -6.45 -3.53
C PHE A 40 1.76 -6.03 -2.57
N LEU A 41 0.60 -6.67 -2.65
CA LEU A 41 -0.62 -6.25 -1.94
C LEU A 41 -1.00 -7.19 -0.78
N GLY A 42 -0.39 -8.37 -0.72
CA GLY A 42 -0.61 -9.31 0.37
C GLY A 42 -0.19 -8.71 1.72
N HIS A 43 -1.09 -8.79 2.69
CA HIS A 43 -0.87 -8.38 4.07
C HIS A 43 -1.62 -9.32 5.02
N ASP A 44 -1.32 -9.23 6.30
CA ASP A 44 -2.00 -9.99 7.35
C ASP A 44 -3.14 -9.17 7.98
N GLU A 45 -4.21 -9.84 8.41
CA GLU A 45 -5.37 -9.21 9.07
C GLU A 45 -4.99 -8.40 10.32
N SER A 46 -3.91 -8.79 11.02
CA SER A 46 -3.41 -8.04 12.19
C SER A 46 -2.92 -6.63 11.84
N GLU A 47 -2.67 -6.33 10.57
CA GLU A 47 -2.17 -5.03 10.13
C GLU A 47 -3.26 -3.95 10.11
N HIS A 48 -4.55 -4.31 10.19
CA HIS A 48 -5.65 -3.35 10.18
C HIS A 48 -5.68 -2.44 11.42
N PRO A 49 -6.00 -1.12 11.28
CA PRO A 49 -6.29 -0.43 10.03
C PRO A 49 -5.04 -0.11 9.20
N LEU A 50 -5.09 -0.38 7.89
CA LEU A 50 -3.99 -0.29 6.93
C LEU A 50 -4.41 0.45 5.64
N ALA A 51 -3.63 1.47 5.28
CA ALA A 51 -3.75 2.20 4.02
C ALA A 51 -2.74 1.72 2.98
N LEU A 52 -3.22 1.45 1.76
CA LEU A 52 -2.37 1.23 0.59
C LEU A 52 -1.94 2.57 0.01
N GLN A 53 -0.64 2.83 -0.06
CA GLN A 53 -0.09 3.98 -0.76
C GLN A 53 0.28 3.63 -2.21
N ILE A 54 -0.34 4.32 -3.18
CA ILE A 54 -0.15 4.11 -4.61
C ILE A 54 0.65 5.27 -5.20
N GLY A 55 1.63 4.96 -6.04
CA GLY A 55 2.37 5.92 -6.87
C GLY A 55 2.02 5.79 -8.35
N GLY A 56 1.78 6.90 -9.03
CA GLY A 56 1.49 6.94 -10.47
C GLY A 56 0.86 8.27 -10.90
N SER A 57 0.88 8.55 -12.20
CA SER A 57 0.40 9.82 -12.76
C SER A 57 -0.73 9.67 -13.79
N ASP A 58 -0.89 8.48 -14.41
CA ASP A 58 -1.99 8.22 -15.34
C ASP A 58 -3.30 7.89 -14.59
N PRO A 59 -4.38 8.68 -14.76
CA PRO A 59 -5.65 8.45 -14.06
C PRO A 59 -6.32 7.10 -14.35
N ARG A 60 -6.16 6.58 -15.57
CA ARG A 60 -6.74 5.29 -15.98
C ARG A 60 -6.00 4.14 -15.29
N GLU A 61 -4.67 4.22 -15.25
CA GLU A 61 -3.84 3.24 -14.55
C GLU A 61 -4.09 3.31 -13.03
N LEU A 62 -4.18 4.51 -12.44
CA LEU A 62 -4.56 4.67 -11.03
C LEU A 62 -5.91 4.01 -10.72
N ALA A 63 -6.95 4.31 -11.51
CA ALA A 63 -8.27 3.71 -11.35
C ALA A 63 -8.26 2.18 -11.53
N LYS A 64 -7.39 1.66 -12.41
CA LYS A 64 -7.22 0.22 -12.62
C LYS A 64 -6.50 -0.43 -11.44
N ALA A 65 -5.42 0.16 -10.95
CA ALA A 65 -4.67 -0.31 -9.78
C ALA A 65 -5.57 -0.38 -8.55
N VAL A 66 -6.35 0.66 -8.26
CA VAL A 66 -7.31 0.68 -7.15
C VAL A 66 -8.35 -0.44 -7.27
N ARG A 67 -8.91 -0.66 -8.47
CA ARG A 67 -9.86 -1.77 -8.71
C ARG A 67 -9.24 -3.13 -8.46
N LEU A 68 -7.98 -3.33 -8.85
CA LEU A 68 -7.24 -4.58 -8.63
C LEU A 68 -6.82 -4.78 -7.18
N ALA A 69 -6.62 -3.70 -6.41
CA ALA A 69 -6.27 -3.75 -5.00
C ALA A 69 -7.49 -3.94 -4.08
N ARG A 70 -8.69 -3.59 -4.53
CA ARG A 70 -9.93 -3.69 -3.73
C ARG A 70 -10.14 -5.06 -3.06
N PRO A 71 -9.92 -6.21 -3.72
CA PRO A 71 -10.11 -7.52 -3.08
C PRO A 71 -9.15 -7.82 -1.93
N PHE A 72 -8.05 -7.07 -1.79
CA PHE A 72 -7.08 -7.24 -0.71
C PHE A 72 -7.54 -6.61 0.61
N GLY A 73 -8.62 -5.80 0.62
CA GLY A 73 -9.25 -5.41 1.88
C GLY A 73 -8.67 -4.21 2.62
N TYR A 74 -7.79 -3.40 1.99
CA TYR A 74 -7.27 -2.17 2.60
C TYR A 74 -8.39 -1.21 3.06
N ASP A 75 -8.20 -0.57 4.22
CA ASP A 75 -9.17 0.37 4.80
C ASP A 75 -9.17 1.73 4.10
N ALA A 76 -8.05 2.10 3.48
CA ALA A 76 -7.89 3.36 2.78
C ALA A 76 -6.93 3.23 1.59
N ILE A 77 -7.17 4.08 0.58
CA ILE A 77 -6.27 4.30 -0.55
C ILE A 77 -5.65 5.68 -0.39
N ASN A 78 -4.32 5.75 -0.39
CA ASN A 78 -3.54 6.97 -0.33
C ASN A 78 -2.80 7.18 -1.66
N LEU A 79 -2.98 8.34 -2.31
CA LEU A 79 -2.22 8.71 -3.51
C LEU A 79 -0.95 9.46 -3.07
N ASN A 80 0.22 8.95 -3.44
CA ASN A 80 1.47 9.68 -3.22
C ASN A 80 1.58 10.85 -4.21
N VAL A 81 1.60 12.07 -3.67
CA VAL A 81 1.81 13.33 -4.41
C VAL A 81 2.99 14.14 -3.86
N GLY A 82 3.90 13.46 -3.15
CA GLY A 82 4.97 14.11 -2.40
C GLY A 82 6.36 13.52 -2.60
N CYS A 83 6.51 12.44 -3.38
CA CYS A 83 7.82 11.87 -3.70
C CYS A 83 8.61 12.83 -4.60
N PRO A 84 9.79 13.33 -4.17
CA PRO A 84 10.63 14.23 -4.96
C PRO A 84 11.67 13.48 -5.81
N SER A 85 11.67 12.14 -5.76
CA SER A 85 12.58 11.31 -6.55
C SER A 85 12.18 11.34 -8.02
N ASP A 86 13.18 11.40 -8.90
CA ASP A 86 13.03 11.34 -10.36
C ASP A 86 12.56 9.96 -10.84
#